data_AF-A0A932BSF3-F1
#
_entry.id   AF-A0A932BSF3-F1
#
_cell.length_a   1.000
_cell.length_b   1.000
_cell.length_c   1.000
_cell.angle_alpha   90.00
_cell.angle_beta   90.00
_cell.angle_gamma   90.00
#
_symmetry.space_group_name_H-M   'P 1'
#
loop_
_entity.id
_entity.type
_entity.pdbx_description
1 polymer ?
#
loop_
_entity_poly.entity_id
_entity_poly.type
_entity_poly.pdbx_seq_one_letter_code
_entity_poly.pdbx_strand_id
1 'polypeptide(L)'
;MDEKEEKKLTIHAGNGSVVISGDVSGSSVNLVNNNAVNITNVFKPVYRAVDEHPTLPPAMKADVKAEIKDVEKEIQKGGQAEEEGMMRHLRNVQRMAPDILDVVVAALSNPVAGLGMAAKKIAQKMADEAKPKQ
;
A
#
# COMPACT_ATOMS: atom_id res chain seq x y z
N MET A 1 55.91 0.28 21.12
CA MET A 1 54.64 -0.38 21.48
C MET A 1 53.56 0.51 20.91
N ASP A 2 53.17 0.24 19.67
CA ASP A 2 52.18 1.04 18.94
C ASP A 2 50.78 0.66 19.40
N GLU A 3 50.12 1.64 20.03
CA GLU A 3 48.77 1.56 20.55
C GLU A 3 47.79 1.54 19.36
N LYS A 4 47.15 0.39 19.12
CA LYS A 4 46.10 0.29 18.11
C LYS A 4 44.86 1.01 18.62
N GLU A 5 44.62 2.20 18.09
CA GLU A 5 43.41 2.98 18.32
C GLU A 5 42.18 2.22 17.76
N GLU A 6 41.35 1.67 18.65
CA GLU A 6 40.08 1.05 18.25
C GLU A 6 39.14 2.13 17.73
N LYS A 7 38.82 2.09 16.42
CA LYS A 7 37.82 2.98 15.80
C LYS A 7 36.43 2.67 16.33
N LYS A 8 36.02 3.37 17.37
CA LYS A 8 34.72 3.22 18.02
C LYS A 8 33.61 3.87 17.18
N LEU A 9 32.64 3.08 16.72
CA LEU A 9 31.42 3.59 16.11
C LEU A 9 30.63 4.39 17.17
N THR A 10 30.30 5.64 16.84
CA THR A 10 29.52 6.50 17.73
C THR A 10 28.26 6.99 17.02
N ILE A 11 27.12 6.85 17.69
CA ILE A 11 25.80 7.25 17.17
C ILE A 11 25.30 8.43 18.02
N HIS A 12 25.04 9.57 17.38
CA HIS A 12 24.42 10.74 17.99
C HIS A 12 23.02 10.95 17.41
N ALA A 13 21.98 10.99 18.24
CA ALA A 13 20.63 11.35 17.85
C ALA A 13 20.20 12.64 18.57
N GLY A 14 19.66 13.61 17.82
CA GLY A 14 19.23 14.93 18.31
C GLY A 14 17.92 15.40 17.67
N ASN A 15 17.62 16.70 17.73
CA ASN A 15 16.38 17.31 17.22
C ASN A 15 16.12 17.07 15.72
N GLY A 16 15.63 15.89 15.36
CA GLY A 16 15.29 15.50 14.00
C GLY A 16 16.47 15.02 13.14
N SER A 17 17.64 14.76 13.72
CA SER A 17 18.81 14.27 12.99
C SER A 17 19.51 13.12 13.72
N VAL A 18 20.09 12.21 12.94
CA VAL A 18 20.96 11.13 13.40
C VAL A 18 22.28 11.27 12.67
N VAL A 19 23.38 11.35 13.43
CA VAL A 19 24.75 11.40 12.91
C VAL A 19 25.47 10.12 13.34
N ILE A 20 26.01 9.40 12.36
CA ILE A 20 26.81 8.20 12.59
C ILE A 20 28.25 8.53 12.20
N SER A 21 29.15 8.55 13.18
CA SER A 21 30.57 8.80 12.97
C SER A 21 31.30 7.45 12.92
N GLY A 22 31.73 7.04 11.73
CA GLY A 22 32.40 5.76 11.48
C GLY A 22 32.09 5.19 10.09
N ASP A 23 32.66 4.04 9.77
CA ASP A 23 32.29 3.26 8.57
C ASP A 23 30.99 2.50 8.81
N VAL A 24 30.04 2.62 7.87
CA VAL A 24 28.73 1.94 7.93
C VAL A 24 28.61 0.82 6.90
N SER A 25 29.71 0.46 6.24
CA SER A 25 29.77 -0.65 5.30
C SER A 25 29.30 -1.95 5.95
N GLY A 26 28.29 -2.60 5.36
CA GLY A 26 27.66 -3.82 5.89
C GLY A 26 26.46 -3.60 6.82
N SER A 27 26.09 -2.34 7.11
CA SER A 27 24.88 -2.00 7.86
C SER A 27 23.67 -1.76 6.93
N SER A 28 22.46 -1.98 7.42
CA SER A 28 21.22 -1.62 6.72
C SER A 28 20.58 -0.36 7.33
N VAL A 29 20.42 0.69 6.52
CA VAL A 29 19.73 1.92 6.93
C VAL A 29 18.30 1.87 6.39
N ASN A 30 17.34 1.63 7.27
CA ASN A 30 15.91 1.64 6.92
C ASN A 30 15.31 2.98 7.33
N LEU A 31 15.06 3.86 6.36
CA LEU A 31 14.39 5.13 6.59
C LEU A 31 12.88 4.89 6.75
N VAL A 32 12.40 4.81 7.99
CA VAL A 32 10.96 4.66 8.28
C VAL A 32 10.35 6.05 8.46
N ASN A 33 9.72 6.57 7.41
CA ASN A 33 8.94 7.80 7.48
C ASN A 33 7.53 7.48 8.02
N ASN A 34 7.28 7.76 9.30
CA ASN A 34 5.96 7.55 9.92
C ASN A 34 4.84 8.46 9.37
N ASN A 35 5.15 9.43 8.50
CA ASN A 35 4.16 10.29 7.83
C ASN A 35 3.79 9.82 6.42
N ALA A 36 4.53 8.89 5.83
CA ALA A 36 4.16 8.30 4.56
C ALA A 36 3.38 7.01 4.86
N VAL A 37 2.06 7.06 4.72
CA VAL A 37 1.25 5.85 4.61
C VAL A 37 1.92 5.00 3.53
N ASN A 38 2.44 3.83 3.91
CA ASN A 38 3.06 2.93 2.93
C ASN A 38 1.92 2.22 2.18
N ILE A 39 1.24 2.98 1.31
CA ILE A 39 0.08 2.55 0.51
C ILE A 39 0.47 1.30 -0.31
N THR A 40 1.72 1.20 -0.73
CA THR A 40 2.29 0.03 -1.41
C THR A 40 2.14 -1.27 -0.59
N ASN A 41 2.25 -1.20 0.74
CA ASN A 41 2.05 -2.37 1.61
C ASN A 41 0.58 -2.78 1.72
N VAL A 42 -0.35 -1.85 1.51
CA VAL A 42 -1.80 -2.11 1.60
C VAL A 42 -2.28 -2.92 0.41
N PHE A 43 -1.76 -2.62 -0.79
CA PHE A 43 -2.15 -3.30 -2.03
C PHE A 43 -1.35 -4.57 -2.32
N LYS A 44 -0.21 -4.80 -1.66
CA LYS A 44 0.57 -6.04 -1.79
C LYS A 44 -0.28 -7.34 -1.69
N PRO A 45 -1.13 -7.54 -0.67
CA PRO A 45 -2.00 -8.72 -0.60
C PRO A 45 -3.02 -8.79 -1.75
N VAL A 46 -3.48 -7.64 -2.27
CA VAL A 46 -4.39 -7.58 -3.41
C VAL A 46 -3.70 -8.06 -4.69
N TYR A 47 -2.52 -7.54 -5.01
CA TYR A 47 -1.78 -7.96 -6.20
C TYR A 47 -1.43 -9.45 -6.14
N ARG A 48 -1.10 -9.95 -4.95
CA ARG A 48 -0.88 -11.39 -4.73
C ARG A 48 -2.13 -12.21 -5.00
N ALA A 49 -3.30 -11.77 -4.53
CA ALA A 49 -4.57 -12.47 -4.79
C ALA A 49 -4.86 -12.56 -6.29
N VAL A 50 -4.57 -11.51 -7.06
CA VAL A 50 -4.72 -11.53 -8.53
C VAL A 50 -3.76 -12.53 -9.19
N ASP A 51 -2.50 -12.55 -8.74
CA ASP A 51 -1.50 -13.47 -9.29
C ASP A 51 -1.82 -14.93 -9.00
N GLU A 52 -2.22 -15.22 -7.77
CA GLU A 52 -2.56 -16.56 -7.30
C GLU A 52 -3.98 -16.98 -7.71
N HIS A 53 -4.76 -16.10 -8.36
CA HIS A 53 -6.14 -16.40 -8.76
C HIS A 53 -6.17 -17.61 -9.72
N PRO A 54 -6.89 -18.69 -9.37
CA PRO A 54 -6.75 -19.99 -10.04
C PRO A 54 -7.37 -20.02 -11.44
N THR A 55 -8.44 -19.25 -11.67
CA THR A 55 -9.25 -19.34 -12.89
C THR A 55 -9.23 -18.08 -13.77
N LEU A 56 -8.51 -17.02 -13.36
CA LEU A 56 -8.49 -15.76 -14.09
C LEU A 56 -7.48 -15.86 -15.24
N PRO A 57 -7.87 -15.63 -16.51
CA PRO A 57 -6.95 -15.67 -17.63
C PRO A 57 -5.81 -14.65 -17.47
N PRO A 58 -4.60 -14.89 -18.00
CA PRO A 58 -3.48 -13.95 -17.89
C PRO A 58 -3.79 -12.53 -18.38
N ALA A 59 -4.56 -12.39 -19.46
CA ALA A 59 -5.01 -11.08 -19.96
C ALA A 59 -5.89 -10.35 -18.94
N MET A 60 -6.89 -11.03 -18.37
CA MET A 60 -7.74 -10.46 -17.32
C MET A 60 -6.97 -10.18 -16.03
N LYS A 61 -5.95 -10.97 -15.68
CA LYS A 61 -5.05 -10.65 -14.56
C LYS A 61 -4.34 -9.32 -14.78
N ALA A 62 -3.86 -9.06 -15.99
CA ALA A 62 -3.23 -7.79 -16.33
C ALA A 62 -4.22 -6.62 -16.25
N ASP A 63 -5.45 -6.80 -16.75
CA ASP A 63 -6.51 -5.78 -16.70
C ASP A 63 -6.92 -5.47 -15.26
N VAL A 64 -7.15 -6.50 -14.43
CA VAL A 64 -7.48 -6.33 -13.01
C VAL A 64 -6.36 -5.60 -12.27
N LYS A 65 -5.09 -5.94 -12.53
CA LYS A 65 -3.94 -5.23 -11.96
C LYS A 65 -3.88 -3.77 -12.39
N ALA A 66 -4.22 -3.46 -13.63
CA ALA A 66 -4.25 -2.09 -14.13
C ALA A 66 -5.31 -1.27 -13.38
N GLU A 67 -6.52 -1.82 -13.21
CA GLU A 67 -7.59 -1.17 -12.44
C GLU A 67 -7.20 -0.96 -10.97
N ILE A 68 -6.59 -1.96 -10.31
CA ILE A 68 -6.09 -1.84 -8.93
C ILE A 68 -5.03 -0.74 -8.83
N LYS A 69 -4.12 -0.66 -9.80
CA LYS A 69 -3.06 0.36 -9.84
C LYS A 69 -3.64 1.77 -9.98
N ASP A 70 -4.73 1.94 -10.72
CA ASP A 70 -5.38 3.24 -10.84
C ASP A 70 -6.14 3.61 -9.56
N VAL A 71 -6.74 2.65 -8.85
CA VAL A 71 -7.28 2.88 -7.49
C VAL A 71 -6.16 3.32 -6.53
N GLU A 72 -5.00 2.67 -6.58
CA GLU A 72 -3.84 3.01 -5.76
C GLU A 72 -3.37 4.45 -6.00
N LYS A 73 -3.25 4.86 -7.28
CA LYS A 73 -2.93 6.24 -7.65
C LYS A 73 -3.95 7.24 -7.11
N GLU A 74 -5.23 6.91 -7.21
CA GLU A 74 -6.29 7.82 -6.75
C GLU A 74 -6.21 8.04 -5.24
N ILE A 75 -5.92 6.98 -4.48
CA ILE A 75 -5.72 7.07 -3.03
C ILE A 75 -4.46 7.86 -2.68
N GLN A 76 -3.39 7.72 -3.47
CA GLN A 76 -2.16 8.50 -3.28
C GLN A 76 -2.38 10.01 -3.45
N LYS A 77 -3.42 10.44 -4.18
CA LYS A 77 -3.81 11.86 -4.27
C LYS A 77 -4.39 12.40 -2.95
N GLY A 78 -4.75 11.53 -1.99
CA GLY A 78 -5.23 11.91 -0.67
C GLY A 78 -6.47 12.79 -0.73
N GLY A 79 -6.37 14.03 -0.23
CA GLY A 79 -7.49 14.99 -0.22
C GLY A 79 -7.97 15.44 -1.61
N GLN A 80 -7.22 15.14 -2.68
CA GLN A 80 -7.58 15.41 -4.07
C GLN A 80 -8.12 14.17 -4.79
N ALA A 81 -8.27 13.04 -4.10
CA ALA A 81 -8.79 11.81 -4.68
C ALA A 81 -10.23 12.01 -5.17
N GLU A 82 -10.51 11.62 -6.41
CA GLU A 82 -11.85 11.65 -6.98
C GLU A 82 -12.59 10.34 -6.64
N GLU A 83 -13.61 10.44 -5.79
CA GLU A 83 -14.47 9.29 -5.40
C GLU A 83 -15.02 8.56 -6.64
N GLU A 84 -15.43 9.30 -7.67
CA GLU A 84 -15.99 8.73 -8.90
C GLU A 84 -14.97 7.92 -9.70
N GLY A 85 -13.72 8.41 -9.77
CA GLY A 85 -12.61 7.69 -10.39
C GLY A 85 -12.39 6.34 -9.71
N MET A 86 -12.25 6.34 -8.37
CA MET A 86 -12.08 5.11 -7.58
C MET A 86 -13.24 4.14 -7.80
N MET A 87 -14.49 4.61 -7.71
CA MET A 87 -15.66 3.75 -7.90
C MET A 87 -15.72 3.13 -9.30
N ARG A 88 -15.35 3.89 -10.34
CA ARG A 88 -15.29 3.37 -11.71
C ARG A 88 -14.33 2.20 -11.81
N HIS A 89 -13.11 2.36 -11.28
CA HIS A 89 -12.08 1.32 -11.31
C HIS A 89 -12.50 0.09 -10.48
N LEU A 90 -13.07 0.29 -9.28
CA LEU A 90 -13.54 -0.81 -8.43
C LEU A 90 -14.72 -1.58 -9.04
N ARG A 91 -15.63 -0.90 -9.75
CA ARG A 91 -16.70 -1.58 -10.50
C ARG A 91 -16.17 -2.39 -11.67
N ASN A 92 -15.08 -1.96 -12.31
CA ASN A 92 -14.43 -2.76 -13.34
C ASN A 92 -13.78 -4.01 -12.74
N VAL A 93 -13.10 -3.89 -11.59
CA VAL A 93 -12.61 -5.03 -10.83
C VAL A 93 -13.76 -5.98 -10.46
N GLN A 94 -14.90 -5.46 -9.98
CA GLN A 94 -16.08 -6.27 -9.66
C GLN A 94 -16.56 -7.14 -10.84
N ARG A 95 -16.55 -6.59 -12.05
CA ARG A 95 -17.01 -7.27 -13.26
C ARG A 95 -16.04 -8.37 -13.71
N MET A 96 -14.74 -8.16 -13.52
CA MET A 96 -13.70 -9.08 -13.97
C MET A 96 -13.38 -10.16 -12.92
N ALA A 97 -13.31 -9.77 -11.65
CA ALA A 97 -12.87 -10.59 -10.53
C ALA A 97 -13.56 -10.11 -9.23
N PRO A 98 -14.83 -10.49 -8.99
CA PRO A 98 -15.60 -10.03 -7.83
C PRO A 98 -14.99 -10.48 -6.49
N ASP A 99 -14.31 -11.61 -6.45
CA ASP A 99 -13.58 -12.11 -5.27
C ASP A 99 -12.34 -11.26 -4.97
N ILE A 100 -11.67 -10.74 -5.99
CA ILE A 100 -10.56 -9.79 -5.82
C ILE A 100 -11.07 -8.46 -5.29
N LEU A 101 -12.26 -8.01 -5.69
CA LEU A 101 -12.87 -6.82 -5.12
C LEU A 101 -13.01 -6.93 -3.60
N ASP A 102 -13.40 -8.09 -3.06
CA ASP A 102 -13.52 -8.29 -1.62
C ASP A 102 -12.17 -8.08 -0.91
N VAL A 103 -11.08 -8.58 -1.50
CA VAL A 103 -9.71 -8.37 -1.00
C VAL A 103 -9.32 -6.89 -1.05
N VAL A 104 -9.68 -6.18 -2.12
CA VAL A 104 -9.47 -4.72 -2.23
C VAL A 104 -10.24 -3.98 -1.14
N VAL A 105 -11.53 -4.26 -0.97
CA VAL A 105 -12.40 -3.60 0.03
C VAL A 105 -11.88 -3.84 1.45
N ALA A 106 -11.42 -5.06 1.75
CA ALA A 106 -10.80 -5.39 3.03
C ALA A 106 -9.52 -4.59 3.27
N ALA A 107 -8.67 -4.46 2.25
CA ALA A 107 -7.45 -3.66 2.32
C ALA A 107 -7.76 -2.17 2.55
N LEU A 108 -8.76 -1.63 1.84
CA LEU A 108 -9.19 -0.23 1.98
C LEU A 108 -9.86 0.08 3.32
N SER A 109 -10.51 -0.91 3.92
CA SER A 109 -11.20 -0.77 5.22
C SER A 109 -10.28 -0.96 6.41
N ASN A 110 -9.04 -1.39 6.20
CA ASN A 110 -8.11 -1.69 7.28
C ASN A 110 -7.63 -0.38 7.98
N PRO A 111 -7.95 -0.16 9.26
CA PRO A 111 -7.52 1.06 9.97
C PRO A 111 -6.00 1.15 10.14
N VAL A 112 -5.31 0.01 10.18
CA VAL A 112 -3.84 -0.06 10.26
C VAL A 112 -3.18 0.44 8.97
N ALA A 113 -3.92 0.41 7.86
CA ALA A 113 -3.44 0.90 6.57
C ALA A 113 -3.34 2.43 6.50
N GLY A 114 -3.83 3.18 7.49
CA GLY A 114 -3.71 4.64 7.55
C GLY A 114 -4.36 5.38 6.37
N LEU A 115 -5.28 4.72 5.65
CA LEU A 115 -5.94 5.30 4.49
C LEU A 115 -6.96 6.37 4.89
N GLY A 116 -7.06 7.43 4.08
CA GLY A 116 -7.96 8.54 4.34
C GLY A 116 -9.45 8.16 4.32
N MET A 117 -10.30 9.05 4.86
CA MET A 117 -11.76 8.86 4.93
C MET A 117 -12.41 8.53 3.58
N ALA A 118 -11.87 9.06 2.47
CA ALA A 118 -12.34 8.77 1.12
C ALA A 118 -12.25 7.28 0.79
N ALA A 119 -11.09 6.64 1.05
CA ALA A 119 -10.90 5.21 0.81
C ALA A 119 -11.87 4.35 1.63
N LYS A 120 -12.06 4.68 2.91
CA LYS A 120 -13.02 4.00 3.78
C LYS A 120 -14.46 4.13 3.28
N LYS A 121 -14.87 5.32 2.86
CA LYS A 121 -16.22 5.59 2.35
C LYS A 121 -16.48 4.82 1.04
N ILE A 122 -15.49 4.78 0.15
CA ILE A 122 -15.60 4.00 -1.08
C ILE A 122 -15.65 2.50 -0.79
N ALA A 123 -14.82 2.00 0.13
CA ALA A 123 -14.86 0.60 0.53
C ALA A 123 -16.24 0.19 1.07
N GLN A 124 -16.85 1.03 1.91
CA GLN A 124 -18.22 0.84 2.39
C GLN A 124 -19.24 0.81 1.25
N LYS A 125 -19.19 1.78 0.33
CA LYS A 125 -20.08 1.81 -0.84
C LYS A 125 -19.96 0.53 -1.68
N MET A 126 -18.74 0.07 -1.96
CA MET A 126 -18.53 -1.16 -2.74
C MET A 126 -19.02 -2.40 -1.98
N ALA A 127 -18.81 -2.48 -0.66
CA ALA A 127 -19.32 -3.58 0.16
C ALA A 127 -20.86 -3.64 0.18
N ASP A 128 -21.53 -2.48 0.18
CA ASP A 128 -22.98 -2.40 0.13
C ASP A 128 -23.52 -2.72 -1.27
N GLU A 129 -22.82 -2.32 -2.34
CA GLU A 129 -23.16 -2.69 -3.73
C GLU A 129 -22.95 -4.19 -4.01
N ALA A 130 -22.04 -4.85 -3.31
CA ALA A 130 -21.78 -6.28 -3.43
C ALA A 130 -22.83 -7.15 -2.70
N LYS A 131 -23.58 -6.59 -1.74
CA LYS A 131 -24.72 -7.29 -1.12
C LYS A 131 -25.93 -7.24 -2.07
N PRO A 132 -26.59 -8.37 -2.37
CA PRO A 132 -27.84 -8.33 -3.11
C PRO A 132 -28.86 -7.50 -2.32
N LYS A 133 -29.52 -6.55 -3.00
CA LYS A 133 -30.69 -5.86 -2.46
C LYS A 133 -31.69 -6.92 -2.00
N GLN A 134 -31.93 -7.01 -0.69
CA GLN A 134 -33.04 -7.78 -0.12
C GLN A 134 -34.37 -7.16 -0.54
#